data_AF-A0A7V4JDR1-F1
#
_entry.id   AF-A0A7V4JDR1-F1
#
_cell.length_a   1.000
_cell.length_b   1.000
_cell.length_c   1.000
_cell.angle_alpha   90.00
_cell.angle_beta   90.00
_cell.angle_gamma   90.00
#
_symmetry.space_group_name_H-M   'P 1'
#
loop_
_entity.id
_entity.type
_entity.pdbx_description
1 polymer ?
#
loop_
_entity_poly.entity_id
_entity_poly.type
_entity_poly.pdbx_seq_one_letter_code
_entity_poly.pdbx_strand_id
1 'polypeptide(L)'
;MKARAVTEHVFRVPLGIVNVFLIVLPDSLVLVDAGPRRSWPRIAQAIRRLGRRPEELTDIVITHLHGDHTGGLAEAKRATGSRVWMHPADGGVLFVGDAAARVGRLRLSPLYEDYSRGVESLRLLASLEFKVACFSHGRPLVGGAAREFARKWGAGARQAG
;
A
#
# COMPACT_ATOMS: atom_id res chain seq x y z
N MET A 1 2.20 6.97 -18.75
CA MET A 1 2.98 7.21 -17.51
C MET A 1 3.85 5.99 -17.23
N LYS A 2 5.07 6.12 -16.67
CA LYS A 2 6.00 4.99 -16.47
C LYS A 2 5.92 4.50 -15.02
N ALA A 3 5.79 3.19 -14.82
CA ALA A 3 6.04 2.58 -13.52
C ALA A 3 7.49 2.83 -13.10
N ARG A 4 7.74 3.07 -11.82
CA ARG A 4 9.08 3.28 -11.28
C ARG A 4 9.47 2.07 -10.45
N ALA A 5 10.61 1.46 -10.75
CA ALA A 5 11.16 0.40 -9.92
C ALA A 5 11.39 0.93 -8.49
N VAL A 6 10.91 0.19 -7.51
CA VAL A 6 11.25 0.33 -6.10
C VAL A 6 12.30 -0.73 -5.77
N THR A 7 12.07 -1.96 -6.24
CA THR A 7 13.05 -3.05 -6.28
C THR A 7 13.02 -3.70 -7.67
N GLU A 8 13.77 -4.78 -7.85
CA GLU A 8 13.72 -5.62 -9.06
C GLU A 8 12.32 -6.21 -9.34
N HIS A 9 11.51 -6.42 -8.30
CA HIS A 9 10.20 -7.09 -8.42
C HIS A 9 9.02 -6.19 -8.03
N VAL A 10 9.27 -5.00 -7.45
CA VAL A 10 8.21 -4.10 -7.00
C VAL A 10 8.28 -2.78 -7.74
N PHE A 11 7.16 -2.38 -8.33
CA PHE A 11 7.05 -1.18 -9.16
C PHE A 11 5.93 -0.27 -8.66
N ARG A 12 6.26 1.00 -8.43
CA ARG A 12 5.30 2.05 -8.11
C ARG A 12 4.65 2.60 -9.38
N VAL A 13 3.33 2.65 -9.41
CA VAL A 13 2.56 3.36 -10.44
C VAL A 13 1.92 4.59 -9.80
N PRO A 14 2.50 5.79 -9.99
CA PRO A 14 1.93 7.01 -9.40
C PRO A 14 0.62 7.36 -10.11
N LEU A 15 -0.45 7.55 -9.36
CA LEU A 15 -1.77 7.91 -9.91
C LEU A 15 -2.18 9.36 -9.64
N GLY A 16 -1.36 10.10 -8.89
CA GLY A 16 -1.59 11.50 -8.51
C GLY A 16 -1.50 11.59 -7.00
N ILE A 17 -2.66 11.73 -6.34
CA ILE A 17 -2.80 11.79 -4.88
C ILE A 17 -2.49 10.47 -4.17
N VAL A 18 -2.54 9.34 -4.89
CA VAL A 18 -2.23 8.01 -4.39
C VAL A 18 -1.23 7.29 -5.30
N ASN A 19 -0.60 6.24 -4.75
CA ASN A 19 0.17 5.27 -5.50
C ASN A 19 -0.55 3.92 -5.48
N VAL A 20 -0.38 3.15 -6.56
CA VAL A 20 -0.61 1.71 -6.54
C VAL A 20 0.71 1.01 -6.84
N PHE A 21 0.82 -0.25 -6.43
CA PHE A 21 2.04 -1.02 -6.61
C PHE A 21 1.78 -2.28 -7.40
N LEU A 22 2.69 -2.60 -8.31
CA LEU A 22 2.73 -3.88 -9.00
C LEU A 22 3.85 -4.71 -8.39
N ILE A 23 3.52 -5.90 -7.93
CA ILE A 23 4.47 -6.94 -7.55
C ILE A 23 4.56 -7.91 -8.73
N VAL A 24 5.76 -8.08 -9.25
CA VAL A 24 6.08 -8.90 -10.41
C VAL A 24 6.60 -10.24 -9.90
N LEU A 25 5.80 -11.28 -10.09
CA LEU A 25 6.18 -12.67 -9.85
C LEU A 25 6.61 -13.31 -11.19
N PRO A 26 7.27 -14.48 -11.18
CA PRO A 26 7.72 -15.14 -12.40
C PRO A 26 6.62 -15.26 -13.47
N ASP A 27 5.45 -15.77 -13.06
CA ASP A 27 4.35 -16.09 -14.00
C ASP A 27 3.10 -15.22 -13.80
N SER A 28 3.12 -14.28 -12.85
CA SER A 28 1.94 -13.48 -12.51
C SER A 28 2.28 -12.10 -11.95
N LEU A 29 1.25 -11.28 -11.79
CA LEU A 29 1.29 -9.97 -11.17
C LEU A 29 0.31 -9.91 -10.01
N VAL A 30 0.69 -9.17 -8.97
CA VAL A 30 -0.19 -8.73 -7.89
C VAL A 30 -0.28 -7.22 -7.92
N LEU A 31 -1.49 -6.68 -7.82
CA LEU A 31 -1.73 -5.25 -7.70
C LEU A 31 -2.09 -4.92 -6.26
N VAL A 32 -1.36 -3.99 -5.63
CA VAL A 32 -1.73 -3.41 -4.33
C VAL A 32 -2.44 -2.09 -4.57
N ASP A 33 -3.71 -2.07 -4.18
CA ASP A 33 -4.71 -1.03 -4.47
C ASP A 33 -4.98 -0.79 -5.97
N ALA A 34 -6.17 -0.28 -6.29
CA ALA A 34 -6.64 -0.07 -7.66
C ALA A 34 -6.76 1.41 -8.04
N GLY A 35 -6.43 2.34 -7.15
CA GLY A 35 -6.46 3.77 -7.39
C GLY A 35 -7.89 4.34 -7.50
N PRO A 36 -8.03 5.65 -7.81
CA PRO A 36 -9.33 6.29 -8.01
C PRO A 36 -10.05 5.75 -9.25
N ARG A 37 -11.31 6.15 -9.44
CA ARG A 37 -12.10 5.78 -10.64
C ARG A 37 -11.32 6.04 -11.92
N ARG A 38 -11.45 5.13 -12.91
CA ARG A 38 -10.79 5.19 -14.23
C ARG A 38 -9.25 5.11 -14.18
N SER A 39 -8.68 4.53 -13.12
CA SER A 39 -7.23 4.33 -13.01
C SER A 39 -6.70 3.15 -13.82
N TRP A 40 -7.55 2.17 -14.14
CA TRP A 40 -7.12 0.93 -14.79
C TRP A 40 -6.38 1.14 -16.12
N PRO A 41 -6.80 2.01 -17.06
CA PRO A 41 -6.07 2.21 -18.31
C PRO A 41 -4.61 2.65 -18.08
N ARG A 42 -4.36 3.44 -17.03
CA ARG A 42 -3.02 3.86 -16.63
C ARG A 42 -2.22 2.71 -16.03
N ILE A 43 -2.86 1.88 -15.20
CA ILE A 43 -2.25 0.69 -14.60
C ILE A 43 -1.91 -0.34 -15.69
N ALA A 44 -2.84 -0.65 -16.60
CA ALA A 44 -2.62 -1.56 -17.72
C ALA A 44 -1.53 -1.05 -18.67
N GLN A 45 -1.46 0.26 -18.92
CA GLN A 45 -0.34 0.84 -19.67
C GLN A 45 0.99 0.67 -18.93
N ALA A 46 1.00 0.83 -17.60
CA ALA A 46 2.19 0.61 -16.79
C ALA A 46 2.65 -0.85 -16.85
N ILE A 47 1.74 -1.82 -16.74
CA ILE A 47 2.01 -3.26 -16.92
C ILE A 47 2.66 -3.53 -18.28
N ARG A 48 2.06 -3.05 -19.37
CA ARG A 48 2.61 -3.24 -20.73
C ARG A 48 4.00 -2.65 -20.91
N ARG A 49 4.29 -1.52 -20.26
CA ARG A 49 5.62 -0.88 -20.30
C ARG A 49 6.68 -1.66 -19.51
N LEU A 50 6.29 -2.58 -18.64
CA LEU A 50 7.18 -3.53 -17.97
C LEU A 50 7.44 -4.79 -18.82
N GLY A 51 6.92 -4.86 -20.06
CA GLY A 51 7.01 -6.05 -20.90
C GLY A 51 6.08 -7.18 -20.45
N ARG A 52 5.16 -6.90 -19.52
CA ARG A 52 4.19 -7.85 -18.98
C ARG A 52 2.82 -7.64 -19.61
N ARG A 53 1.93 -8.62 -19.48
CA ARG A 53 0.56 -8.54 -20.02
C ARG A 53 -0.45 -8.27 -18.91
N PRO A 54 -1.47 -7.40 -19.10
CA PRO A 54 -2.49 -7.16 -18.08
C PRO A 54 -3.19 -8.42 -17.58
N GLU A 55 -3.32 -9.44 -18.43
CA GLU A 55 -3.94 -10.73 -18.14
C GLU A 55 -3.14 -11.56 -17.12
N GLU A 56 -1.86 -11.20 -16.89
CA GLU A 56 -1.04 -11.82 -15.86
C GLU A 56 -1.35 -11.27 -14.47
N LEU A 57 -2.18 -10.22 -14.35
CA LEU A 57 -2.71 -9.76 -13.07
C LEU A 57 -3.70 -10.78 -12.52
N THR A 58 -3.23 -11.59 -11.59
CA THR A 58 -4.00 -12.69 -11.00
C THR A 58 -4.64 -12.31 -9.67
N ASP A 59 -4.04 -11.38 -8.94
CA ASP A 59 -4.45 -11.01 -7.59
C ASP A 59 -4.42 -9.49 -7.40
N ILE A 60 -5.45 -8.94 -6.77
CA ILE A 60 -5.51 -7.55 -6.32
C ILE A 60 -5.67 -7.55 -4.80
N VAL A 61 -4.75 -6.92 -4.09
CA VAL A 61 -4.82 -6.72 -2.64
C VAL A 61 -5.31 -5.30 -2.38
N ILE A 62 -6.43 -5.17 -1.67
CA ILE A 62 -6.96 -3.88 -1.23
C ILE A 62 -6.54 -3.64 0.21
N THR A 63 -5.87 -2.52 0.45
CA THR A 63 -5.38 -2.15 1.78
C THR A 63 -6.52 -1.68 2.68
N HIS A 64 -7.45 -0.88 2.13
CA HIS A 64 -8.65 -0.37 2.81
C HIS A 64 -9.67 0.19 1.79
N LEU A 65 -10.88 0.53 2.23
CA LEU A 65 -12.05 0.77 1.35
C LEU A 65 -12.31 2.24 0.95
N HIS A 66 -11.29 3.08 0.84
CA HIS A 66 -11.49 4.43 0.30
C HIS A 66 -11.56 4.43 -1.24
N GLY A 67 -12.31 5.40 -1.80
CA GLY A 67 -12.58 5.47 -3.24
C GLY A 67 -11.35 5.80 -4.10
N ASP A 68 -10.35 6.42 -3.52
CA ASP A 68 -9.03 6.68 -4.12
C ASP A 68 -8.13 5.44 -4.14
N HIS A 69 -8.46 4.37 -3.41
CA HIS A 69 -7.75 3.08 -3.47
C HIS A 69 -8.57 1.99 -4.18
N THR A 70 -9.90 2.06 -4.15
CA THR A 70 -10.79 1.02 -4.70
C THR A 70 -11.52 1.42 -5.99
N GLY A 71 -11.48 2.69 -6.39
CA GLY A 71 -12.25 3.22 -7.51
C GLY A 71 -11.95 2.57 -8.87
N GLY A 72 -10.72 2.08 -9.10
CA GLY A 72 -10.33 1.34 -10.31
C GLY A 72 -10.58 -0.18 -10.25
N LEU A 73 -11.01 -0.72 -9.10
CA LEU A 73 -11.04 -2.16 -8.83
C LEU A 73 -11.96 -2.93 -9.77
N ALA A 74 -13.18 -2.44 -9.96
CA ALA A 74 -14.17 -3.12 -10.81
C ALA A 74 -13.71 -3.19 -12.29
N GLU A 75 -13.01 -2.17 -12.75
CA GLU A 75 -12.48 -2.13 -14.12
C GLU A 75 -11.32 -3.12 -14.29
N ALA A 76 -10.36 -3.11 -13.36
CA ALA A 76 -9.25 -4.06 -13.32
C ALA A 76 -9.73 -5.51 -13.25
N LYS A 77 -10.69 -5.82 -12.37
CA LYS A 77 -11.26 -7.15 -12.22
C LYS A 77 -11.97 -7.63 -13.50
N ARG A 78 -12.78 -6.78 -14.14
CA ARG A 78 -13.45 -7.13 -15.41
C ARG A 78 -12.46 -7.38 -16.54
N ALA A 79 -11.37 -6.63 -16.59
CA ALA A 79 -10.36 -6.76 -17.64
C ALA A 79 -9.47 -7.99 -17.48
N THR A 80 -9.33 -8.54 -16.28
CA THR A 80 -8.30 -9.56 -15.97
C THR A 80 -8.84 -10.85 -15.37
N GLY A 81 -10.05 -10.84 -14.80
CA GLY A 81 -10.57 -11.96 -14.03
C GLY A 81 -9.89 -12.16 -12.66
N SER A 82 -9.01 -11.24 -12.24
CA SER A 82 -8.24 -11.33 -10.99
C SER A 82 -9.08 -11.62 -9.75
N ARG A 83 -8.50 -12.37 -8.81
CA ARG A 83 -9.00 -12.52 -7.44
C ARG A 83 -8.77 -11.22 -6.69
N VAL A 84 -9.70 -10.88 -5.81
CA VAL A 84 -9.58 -9.69 -4.96
C VAL A 84 -9.46 -10.15 -3.52
N TRP A 85 -8.38 -9.74 -2.88
CA TRP A 85 -8.06 -10.01 -1.50
C TRP A 85 -8.20 -8.72 -0.72
N MET A 86 -8.93 -8.83 0.37
CA MET A 86 -9.01 -7.82 1.40
C MET A 86 -9.19 -8.61 2.69
N HIS A 87 -8.62 -8.15 3.79
CA HIS A 87 -8.96 -8.73 5.09
C HIS A 87 -10.10 -7.90 5.70
N PRO A 88 -11.37 -8.32 5.57
CA PRO A 88 -12.52 -7.54 6.02
C PRO A 88 -12.70 -7.51 7.54
N ALA A 89 -12.10 -8.46 8.28
CA ALA A 89 -12.24 -8.49 9.74
C ALA A 89 -11.50 -7.31 10.39
N ASP A 90 -12.00 -6.87 11.54
CA ASP A 90 -11.43 -5.81 12.37
C ASP A 90 -11.38 -4.42 11.72
N GLY A 91 -12.25 -4.09 10.77
CA GLY A 91 -12.32 -2.71 10.24
C GLY A 91 -11.04 -2.23 9.54
N GLY A 92 -10.30 -3.15 8.91
CA GLY A 92 -9.11 -2.88 8.10
C GLY A 92 -7.80 -3.31 8.76
N VAL A 93 -6.99 -4.07 8.01
CA VAL A 93 -5.64 -4.52 8.41
C VAL A 93 -4.60 -3.84 7.52
N LEU A 94 -3.75 -3.01 8.12
CA LEU A 94 -2.59 -2.42 7.46
C LEU A 94 -1.37 -3.33 7.62
N PHE A 95 -0.80 -3.82 6.51
CA PHE A 95 0.52 -4.42 6.51
C PHE A 95 1.57 -3.32 6.33
N VAL A 96 2.24 -2.95 7.42
CA VAL A 96 3.22 -1.85 7.49
C VAL A 96 4.60 -2.29 7.00
N GLY A 97 4.91 -3.59 7.14
CA GLY A 97 6.23 -4.14 6.81
C GLY A 97 7.33 -3.49 7.64
N ASP A 98 8.42 -3.07 6.98
CA ASP A 98 9.56 -2.35 7.57
C ASP A 98 9.47 -0.83 7.44
N ALA A 99 8.32 -0.27 7.06
CA ALA A 99 8.14 1.19 7.09
C ALA A 99 8.16 1.73 8.54
N ALA A 100 7.76 0.90 9.50
CA ALA A 100 7.85 1.14 10.95
C ALA A 100 7.97 -0.20 11.69
N ALA A 101 8.40 -0.14 12.95
CA ALA A 101 8.52 -1.31 13.81
C ALA A 101 7.70 -1.15 15.09
N ARG A 102 7.34 -2.26 15.73
CA ARG A 102 6.70 -2.26 17.05
C ARG A 102 7.44 -3.14 18.05
N VAL A 103 8.58 -2.64 18.51
CA VAL A 103 9.37 -3.25 19.59
C VAL A 103 9.06 -2.51 20.88
N GLY A 104 8.14 -3.06 21.67
CA GLY A 104 7.56 -2.43 22.87
C GLY A 104 6.54 -1.33 22.54
N ARG A 105 6.98 -0.28 21.84
CA ARG A 105 6.14 0.81 21.31
C ARG A 105 6.28 0.93 19.81
N LEU A 106 5.39 1.67 19.16
CA LEU A 106 5.58 2.10 17.78
C LEU A 106 6.89 2.89 17.64
N ARG A 107 7.71 2.52 16.67
CA ARG A 107 9.01 3.13 16.36
C ARG A 107 9.16 3.31 14.86
N LEU A 108 10.05 4.24 14.51
CA LEU A 108 10.62 4.30 13.17
C LEU A 108 11.32 2.97 12.87
N SER A 109 11.39 2.64 11.58
CA SER A 109 12.21 1.54 11.10
C SER A 109 13.67 1.74 11.50
N PRO A 110 14.42 0.68 11.83
CA PRO A 110 15.85 0.79 12.10
C PRO A 110 16.65 1.30 10.90
N LEU A 111 16.13 1.17 9.68
CA LEU A 111 16.81 1.61 8.47
C LEU A 111 15.83 2.29 7.51
N TYR A 112 16.20 3.48 7.05
CA TYR A 112 15.58 4.14 5.91
C TYR A 112 16.66 4.47 4.89
N GLU A 113 16.40 4.13 3.62
CA GLU A 113 17.22 4.62 2.50
C GLU A 113 17.08 6.14 2.33
N ASP A 114 15.87 6.66 2.58
CA ASP A 114 15.54 8.09 2.61
C ASP A 114 14.68 8.37 3.85
N TYR A 115 15.31 8.92 4.88
CA TYR A 115 14.68 9.16 6.18
C TYR A 115 13.47 10.10 6.08
N SER A 116 13.63 11.22 5.38
CA SER A 116 12.58 12.24 5.25
C SER A 116 11.34 11.68 4.54
N ARG A 117 11.55 10.94 3.45
CA ARG A 117 10.47 10.27 2.71
C ARG A 117 9.84 9.12 3.51
N GLY A 118 10.63 8.43 4.32
CA GLY A 118 10.15 7.43 5.27
C GLY A 118 9.17 8.01 6.29
N VAL A 119 9.53 9.15 6.88
CA VAL A 119 8.66 9.87 7.83
C VAL A 119 7.40 10.39 7.15
N GLU A 120 7.49 10.96 5.94
CA GLU A 120 6.30 11.39 5.18
C GLU A 120 5.33 10.24 4.91
N SER A 121 5.85 9.05 4.59
CA SER A 121 5.04 7.85 4.37
C SER A 121 4.31 7.44 5.64
N LEU A 122 4.95 7.53 6.81
CA LEU A 122 4.31 7.26 8.09
C LEU A 122 3.25 8.29 8.48
N ARG A 123 3.42 9.56 8.10
CA ARG A 123 2.38 10.59 8.27
C ARG A 123 1.15 10.28 7.41
N LEU A 124 1.36 9.82 6.18
CA LEU A 124 0.28 9.38 5.31
C LEU A 124 -0.44 8.15 5.89
N LEU A 125 0.31 7.14 6.33
CA LEU A 125 -0.30 5.97 6.98
C LEU A 125 -1.08 6.37 8.24
N ALA A 126 -0.61 7.37 8.98
CA ALA A 126 -1.31 7.89 10.16
C ALA A 126 -2.62 8.65 9.86
N SER A 127 -2.91 8.99 8.61
CA SER A 127 -4.20 9.54 8.21
C SER A 127 -5.20 8.51 7.71
N LEU A 128 -4.83 7.22 7.67
CA LEU A 128 -5.71 6.14 7.21
C LEU A 128 -6.54 5.55 8.35
N GLU A 129 -7.70 5.01 8.01
CA GLU A 129 -8.58 4.28 8.92
C GLU A 129 -8.28 2.76 8.84
N PHE A 130 -7.81 2.18 9.95
CA PHE A 130 -7.56 0.74 10.13
C PHE A 130 -7.52 0.41 11.63
N LYS A 131 -7.97 -0.78 12.05
CA LYS A 131 -7.84 -1.20 13.46
C LYS A 131 -6.64 -2.07 13.74
N VAL A 132 -6.07 -2.73 12.73
CA VAL A 132 -4.92 -3.62 12.91
C VAL A 132 -3.74 -3.15 12.08
N ALA A 133 -2.53 -3.16 12.65
CA ALA A 133 -1.28 -2.92 11.93
C ALA A 133 -0.29 -4.06 12.18
N CYS A 134 0.22 -4.64 11.10
CA CYS A 134 1.19 -5.73 11.10
C CYS A 134 2.57 -5.20 10.69
N PHE A 135 3.62 -5.56 11.44
CA PHE A 135 5.00 -5.08 11.24
C PHE A 135 5.91 -6.26 10.92
N SER A 136 6.98 -6.03 10.15
CA SER A 136 8.04 -7.03 9.97
C SER A 136 8.82 -7.29 11.27
N HIS A 137 8.89 -6.28 12.14
CA HIS A 137 9.57 -6.36 13.43
C HIS A 137 8.66 -6.01 14.61
N GLY A 138 8.47 -7.00 15.49
CA GLY A 138 7.70 -6.87 16.71
C GLY A 138 6.25 -7.36 16.60
N ARG A 139 5.45 -7.13 17.64
CA ARG A 139 4.08 -7.66 17.70
C ARG A 139 3.11 -6.77 16.92
N PRO A 140 2.14 -7.33 16.19
CA PRO A 140 1.04 -6.57 15.60
C PRO A 140 0.36 -5.67 16.63
N LEU A 141 -0.17 -4.54 16.16
CA LEU A 141 -1.03 -3.68 16.94
C LEU A 141 -2.47 -4.03 16.57
N VAL A 142 -3.20 -4.62 17.52
CA VAL A 142 -4.58 -5.07 17.32
C VAL A 142 -5.50 -4.16 18.13
N GLY A 143 -6.41 -3.46 17.45
CA GLY A 143 -7.34 -2.50 18.05
C GLY A 143 -6.71 -1.11 18.23
N GLY A 144 -7.36 -0.08 17.66
CA GLY A 144 -6.90 1.31 17.80
C GLY A 144 -5.61 1.65 17.06
N ALA A 145 -5.19 0.83 16.08
CA ALA A 145 -3.93 1.02 15.35
C ALA A 145 -3.84 2.41 14.68
N ALA A 146 -4.87 2.83 13.94
CA ALA A 146 -4.93 4.17 13.34
C ALA A 146 -4.75 5.28 14.38
N ARG A 147 -5.35 5.15 15.58
CA ARG A 147 -5.21 6.13 16.66
C ARG A 147 -3.79 6.21 17.20
N GLU A 148 -3.10 5.08 17.34
CA GLU A 148 -1.69 5.09 17.77
C GLU A 148 -0.77 5.70 16.71
N PHE A 149 -1.01 5.41 15.42
CA PHE A 149 -0.30 6.04 14.32
C PHE A 149 -0.55 7.55 14.30
N ALA A 150 -1.80 7.99 14.40
CA ALA A 150 -2.16 9.41 14.47
C ALA A 150 -1.52 10.12 15.67
N ARG A 151 -1.48 9.47 16.85
CA ARG A 151 -0.79 10.03 18.02
C ARG A 151 0.71 10.23 17.79
N LYS A 152 1.35 9.31 17.06
CA LYS A 152 2.81 9.30 16.89
C LYS A 152 3.29 10.12 15.69
N TRP A 153 2.54 10.09 14.58
CA TRP A 153 2.94 10.66 13.30
C TRP A 153 1.83 11.49 12.64
N GLY A 154 0.69 11.68 13.29
CA GLY A 154 -0.37 12.56 12.79
C GLY A 154 0.00 14.05 12.86
N ALA A 155 -0.87 14.88 12.28
CA ALA A 155 -0.70 16.34 12.30
C ALA A 155 -0.61 16.87 13.74
N GLY A 156 0.49 17.58 14.06
CA GLY A 156 0.74 18.12 15.40
C GLY A 156 1.47 17.18 16.37
N ALA A 157 1.84 15.96 15.95
CA ALA A 157 2.67 15.08 16.77
C ALA A 157 4.07 15.70 17.02
N ARG A 158 4.50 15.74 18.29
CA ARG A 158 5.88 16.15 18.63
C ARG A 158 6.83 15.09 18.06
N GLN A 159 7.76 15.50 17.19
CA GLN A 159 8.78 14.58 16.67
C GLN A 159 9.63 14.09 17.86
N ALA A 160 9.45 12.83 18.25
CA ALA A 160 10.39 12.17 19.12
C ALA A 160 11.52 11.64 18.23
N GLY A 161 12.71 12.22 18.40
CA GLY A 161 13.97 11.66 17.91
C GLY A 161 14.20 10.24 18.42
#